data_AF-A0A534IY69-F1
#
_entry.id   AF-A0A534IY69-F1
#
_cell.length_a   1.000
_cell.length_b   1.000
_cell.length_c   1.000
_cell.angle_alpha   90.00
_cell.angle_beta   90.00
_cell.angle_gamma   90.00
#
_symmetry.space_group_name_H-M   'P 1'
#
loop_
_entity.id
_entity.type
_entity.pdbx_description
1 polymer ?
#
loop_
_entity_poly.entity_id
_entity_poly.type
_entity_poly.pdbx_seq_one_letter_code
_entity_poly.pdbx_strand_id
1 'polypeptide(L)' 'MIATNAEVLESIRREKANVEWISETVANLRKRYGGRYIAVRDRRVIDSDKSLDDLLSRVRGRESVTIEFITELEYLWLP' A
#
# COMPACT_ATOMS: atom_id res chain seq x y z
N MET A 1 1.78 2.77 -25.45
CA MET A 1 3.16 3.28 -25.27
C MET A 1 3.92 2.27 -24.44
N ILE A 2 5.14 1.91 -24.85
CA ILE A 2 6.04 1.07 -24.04
C ILE A 2 6.70 2.01 -23.04
N ALA A 3 6.59 1.72 -21.74
CA ALA A 3 7.27 2.49 -20.71
C ALA A 3 8.79 2.37 -20.92
N THR A 4 9.48 3.50 -20.84
CA THR A 4 10.94 3.56 -20.93
C THR A 4 11.57 2.90 -19.70
N ASN A 5 12.80 2.43 -19.81
CA ASN A 5 13.54 1.86 -18.68
C ASN A 5 13.62 2.83 -17.48
N ALA A 6 13.67 4.14 -17.75
CA ALA A 6 13.67 5.16 -16.72
C ALA A 6 12.31 5.22 -15.98
N GLU A 7 11.19 5.19 -16.70
CA GLU A 7 9.85 5.20 -16.09
C GLU A 7 9.58 3.95 -15.24
N VAL A 8 10.05 2.79 -15.71
CA VAL A 8 9.97 1.52 -14.94
C VAL A 8 10.79 1.63 -13.66
N LEU A 9 12.03 2.13 -13.75
CA LEU A 9 12.90 2.30 -12.59
C LEU A 9 12.27 3.25 -11.55
N GLU A 10 11.68 4.34 -12.01
CA GLU A 10 10.97 5.29 -11.14
C GLU A 10 9.72 4.67 -10.50
N SER A 11 8.97 3.81 -11.21
CA SER A 11 7.85 3.08 -10.59
C SER A 11 8.32 2.16 -9.47
N ILE A 12 9.39 1.39 -9.71
CA ILE A 12 9.98 0.50 -8.71
C ILE A 12 10.44 1.29 -7.47
N ARG A 13 11.05 2.46 -7.67
CA ARG A 13 11.46 3.35 -6.56
C ARG A 13 10.27 3.84 -5.73
N ARG A 14 9.18 4.24 -6.39
CA ARG A 14 7.95 4.68 -5.70
C ARG A 14 7.30 3.54 -4.92
N GLU A 15 7.22 2.35 -5.51
CA GLU A 15 6.67 1.15 -4.86
C GLU A 15 7.50 0.78 -3.63
N LYS A 16 8.83 0.76 -3.75
CA LYS A 16 9.73 0.53 -2.62
C LYS A 16 9.50 1.55 -1.49
N ALA A 17 9.44 2.84 -1.81
CA ALA A 17 9.23 3.89 -0.81
C ALA A 17 7.87 3.77 -0.10
N ASN A 18 6.82 3.32 -0.80
CA ASN A 18 5.52 3.07 -0.17
C ASN A 18 5.59 1.89 0.80
N VAL A 19 6.25 0.79 0.42
CA VAL A 19 6.41 -0.40 1.27
C VAL A 19 7.23 -0.08 2.52
N GLU A 20 8.34 0.64 2.38
CA GLU A 20 9.16 1.09 3.51
C GLU A 20 8.34 1.94 4.48
N TRP A 21 7.59 2.92 3.96
CA TRP A 21 6.71 3.75 4.78
C TRP A 21 5.60 2.96 5.49
N ILE A 22 5.00 1.97 4.83
CA ILE A 22 4.01 1.09 5.46
C ILE A 22 4.64 0.36 6.65
N SER A 23 5.82 -0.22 6.46
CA SER A 23 6.56 -0.94 7.50
C SER A 23 6.87 -0.03 8.70
N GLU A 24 7.42 1.16 8.45
CA GLU A 24 7.76 2.15 9.49
C GLU A 24 6.53 2.64 10.28
N THR A 25 5.36 2.68 9.64
CA THR A 25 4.14 3.24 10.22
C THR A 25 3.09 2.19 10.59
N VAL A 26 3.42 0.90 10.51
CA VAL A 26 2.46 -0.21 10.62
C VAL A 26 1.67 -0.19 11.92
N ALA A 27 2.29 0.21 13.03
CA ALA A 27 1.60 0.32 14.33
C ALA A 27 0.48 1.38 14.30
N ASN A 28 0.70 2.50 13.60
CA ASN A 28 -0.31 3.54 13.43
C ASN A 28 -1.38 3.13 12.40
N LEU A 29 -0.97 2.45 11.34
CA LEU A 29 -1.88 1.92 10.34
C LEU A 29 -2.82 0.87 10.95
N ARG A 30 -2.31 -0.03 11.80
CA ARG A 30 -3.11 -1.03 12.52
C ARG A 30 -4.20 -0.40 13.37
N LYS A 31 -3.88 0.66 14.12
CA LYS A 31 -4.88 1.37 14.95
C LYS A 31 -6.03 1.98 14.14
N ARG A 32 -5.79 2.31 12.87
CA ARG A 32 -6.75 3.03 12.01
C ARG A 32 -7.45 2.13 10.99
N TYR A 33 -6.75 1.12 10.50
CA TYR A 33 -7.13 0.31 9.34
C TYR A 33 -6.98 -1.19 9.60
N GLY A 34 -6.82 -1.63 10.86
CA GLY A 34 -6.82 -3.05 11.20
C GLY A 34 -8.02 -3.78 10.58
N GLY A 35 -7.75 -4.93 9.97
CA GLY A 35 -8.75 -5.77 9.32
C GLY A 35 -9.19 -5.25 7.95
N ARG A 36 -8.42 -4.36 7.33
CA ARG A 36 -8.72 -3.74 6.03
C ARG A 36 -7.53 -3.78 5.10
N TYR A 37 -7.84 -3.84 3.81
CA TYR A 37 -6.92 -3.45 2.75
C TYR A 37 -6.78 -1.93 2.71
N ILE A 38 -5.57 -1.45 2.54
CA ILE A 38 -5.26 -0.04 2.30
C ILE A 38 -4.66 0.13 0.92
N ALA A 39 -4.99 1.25 0.27
CA ALA A 39 -4.32 1.72 -0.93
C ALA A 39 -3.38 2.85 -0.55
N VAL A 40 -2.09 2.70 -0.85
CA VAL A 40 -1.04 3.65 -0.54
C VAL A 40 -0.45 4.22 -1.82
N ARG A 41 -0.28 5.54 -1.83
CA ARG A 41 0.41 6.28 -2.87
C ARG A 41 1.14 7.45 -2.25
N ASP A 42 2.36 7.72 -2.72
CA ASP A 42 3.20 8.82 -2.25
C ASP A 42 3.32 8.83 -0.71
N ARG A 43 3.50 7.63 -0.12
CA ARG A 43 3.63 7.42 1.34
C ARG A 43 2.41 7.90 2.14
N ARG A 44 1.21 7.72 1.58
CA ARG A 44 -0.05 8.05 2.23
C ARG A 44 -1.16 7.06 1.84
N VAL A 45 -2.02 6.73 2.80
CA VAL A 45 -3.27 6.01 2.52
C VAL A 45 -4.23 6.91 1.75
N ILE A 46 -4.61 6.50 0.54
CA ILE A 46 -5.54 7.20 -0.34
C ILE A 46 -6.96 6.60 -0.35
N ASP A 47 -7.10 5.33 0.04
CA ASP A 47 -8.39 4.63 0.20
C ASP A 47 -8.17 3.38 1.09
N SER A 48 -9.24 2.80 1.62
CA SER A 48 -9.21 1.53 2.37
C SER A 48 -10.55 0.81 2.28
N ASP A 49 -10.53 -0.52 2.33
CA ASP A 49 -11.74 -1.34 2.33
C ASP A 49 -11.52 -2.69 3.05
N LYS A 50 -12.58 -3.33 3.52
CA LYS A 50 -12.53 -4.72 3.96
C LYS A 50 -12.47 -5.70 2.78
N SER A 51 -13.00 -5.29 1.62
CA SER A 51 -13.03 -6.07 0.39
C SER A 51 -11.95 -5.60 -0.57
N LEU A 52 -11.06 -6.51 -0.96
CA LEU A 52 -10.02 -6.20 -1.93
C LEU A 52 -10.63 -5.76 -3.27
N ASP A 53 -11.67 -6.44 -3.73
CA ASP A 53 -12.32 -6.15 -5.02
C ASP A 53 -12.97 -4.76 -5.02
N ASP A 54 -13.62 -4.39 -3.92
CA ASP A 54 -14.24 -3.07 -3.81
C ASP A 54 -13.18 -1.97 -3.76
N LEU A 55 -12.05 -2.19 -3.06
CA LEU A 55 -10.93 -1.26 -3.09
C LEU A 55 -10.35 -1.12 -4.49
N LEU A 56 -10.06 -2.25 -5.15
CA LEU A 56 -9.51 -2.29 -6.50
C LEU A 56 -10.43 -1.56 -7.50
N SER A 57 -11.75 -1.71 -7.36
CA SER A 57 -12.72 -1.02 -8.22
C SER A 57 -12.60 0.52 -8.16
N ARG A 58 -12.28 1.07 -6.98
CA ARG A 58 -12.16 2.52 -6.75
C ARG A 58 -10.80 3.10 -7.09
N VAL A 59 -9.74 2.29 -6.97
CA VAL A 59 -8.37 2.72 -7.29
C VAL A 59 -7.93 2.36 -8.70
N ARG A 60 -8.74 1.60 -9.44
CA ARG A 60 -8.46 1.21 -10.83
C ARG A 60 -8.14 2.45 -11.68
N GLY A 61 -7.09 2.35 -12.49
CA GLY A 61 -6.65 3.43 -13.37
C GLY A 61 -5.79 4.50 -12.69
N ARG A 62 -5.53 4.40 -11.38
CA ARG A 62 -4.48 5.19 -10.73
C ARG A 62 -3.12 4.53 -10.98
N GLU A 63 -2.16 5.30 -11.49
CA GLU A 63 -0.78 4.83 -11.63
C GLU A 63 -0.10 4.64 -10.26
N SER A 64 0.72 3.59 -10.14
CA SER A 64 1.60 3.27 -9.01
C SER A 64 0.93 3.32 -7.62
N VAL A 65 -0.10 2.49 -7.40
CA VAL A 65 -0.73 2.29 -6.08
C VAL A 65 -0.23 0.98 -5.47
N THR A 66 0.24 1.03 -4.23
CA THR A 66 0.59 -0.15 -3.43
C THR A 66 -0.62 -0.56 -2.61
N ILE A 67 -1.05 -1.82 -2.70
CA ILE A 67 -2.14 -2.38 -1.89
C ILE A 67 -1.55 -3.28 -0.82
N GLU A 68 -1.96 -3.10 0.43
CA GLU A 68 -1.51 -3.93 1.56
C GLU A 68 -2.69 -4.26 2.47
N PHE A 69 -2.73 -5.48 3.04
CA PHE A 69 -3.69 -5.83 4.08
C PHE A 69 -3.10 -5.57 5.47
N ILE A 70 -3.79 -4.76 6.26
CA ILE A 70 -3.34 -4.43 7.61
C ILE A 70 -4.02 -5.36 8.62
N THR A 71 -3.23 -6.22 9.24
CA THR A 71 -3.72 -7.18 10.24
C THR A 71 -4.12 -6.45 11.53
N GLU A 72 -5.23 -6.86 12.15
CA GLU A 72 -5.63 -6.36 13.48
C GLU A 72 -4.67 -6.83 14.57
N LEU A 73 -4.06 -8.00 14.37
CA LEU A 73 -3.11 -8.58 15.29
C LEU A 73 -1.76 -7.89 15.17
N GLU A 74 -1.19 -7.56 16.32
CA GLU A 74 0.23 -7.25 16.43
C GLU A 74 0.99 -8.57 16.31
N TYR A 75 1.55 -8.82 15.13
CA TYR A 75 2.54 -9.88 14.99
C TYR A 75 3.79 -9.42 15.75
N LEU A 76 3.97 -9.97 16.96
CA LEU A 76 5.28 -10.04 17.59
C LEU A 76 6.14 -10.86 16.64
N TRP A 77 7.05 -10.19 15.92
CA TRP A 77 8.18 -10.88 15.31
C TRP A 77 8.97 -11.50 16.46
N LEU A 78 8.73 -12.79 16.72
CA LEU A 78 9.60 -13.56 17.59
C LEU A 78 10.93 -13.73 16.83
N PRO A 79 12.05 -13.27 17.40
CA PRO A 79 13.38 -13.35 16.77
C PRO A 79 13.84 -14.80 16.59
#